data_AF-A0A349PSH4-F1
#
_entry.id   AF-A0A349PSH4-F1
#
_cell.length_a   1.000
_cell.length_b   1.000
_cell.length_c   1.000
_cell.angle_alpha   90.00
_cell.angle_beta   90.00
_cell.angle_gamma   90.00
#
_symmetry.space_group_name_H-M   'P 1'
#
loop_
_entity.id
_entity.type
_entity.pdbx_description
1 polymer ?
#
loop_
_entity_poly.entity_id
_entity_poly.type
_entity_poly.pdbx_seq_one_letter_code
_entity_poly.pdbx_strand_id
1 'polypeptide(L)' 'MQHAPARELLHFIKNSPTCYHVTENIRQKLLANGYTELSERERWEVAPGGKYFVRRNGSS' A
#
# COMPACT_ATOMS: atom_id res chain seq x y z
N MET A 1 -1.34 -22.01 -8.81
CA MET A 1 -0.45 -21.58 -9.91
C MET A 1 0.83 -21.07 -9.28
N GLN A 2 2.01 -21.54 -9.70
CA GLN A 2 3.27 -20.98 -9.22
C GLN A 2 3.36 -19.52 -9.70
N HIS A 3 3.26 -18.58 -8.77
CA HIS A 3 3.46 -17.17 -9.04
C HIS A 3 4.95 -16.96 -9.30
N ALA A 4 5.34 -16.78 -10.57
CA ALA A 4 6.71 -16.40 -10.90
C ALA A 4 6.96 -14.98 -10.38
N PRO A 5 7.80 -14.76 -9.35
CA PRO A 5 7.93 -13.45 -8.71
C PRO A 5 8.33 -12.34 -9.69
N ALA A 6 9.13 -12.69 -10.71
CA ALA A 6 9.50 -11.79 -11.79
C ALA A 6 8.29 -11.30 -12.61
N ARG A 7 7.31 -12.17 -12.90
CA ARG A 7 6.12 -11.79 -13.69
C ARG A 7 5.23 -10.84 -12.90
N GLU A 8 5.09 -11.06 -11.61
CA GLU A 8 4.30 -10.18 -10.73
C GLU A 8 4.96 -8.81 -10.56
N LEU A 9 6.30 -8.79 -10.42
CA LEU A 9 7.07 -7.56 -10.38
C LEU A 9 6.93 -6.77 -11.68
N LEU A 10 7.07 -7.41 -12.84
CA LEU A 10 6.88 -6.74 -14.13
C LEU A 10 5.45 -6.18 -14.28
N HIS A 11 4.44 -6.92 -13.84
CA HIS A 11 3.06 -6.43 -13.84
C HIS A 11 2.87 -5.24 -12.89
N PHE A 12 3.49 -5.27 -11.71
CA PHE A 12 3.46 -4.14 -10.77
C PHE A 12 4.13 -2.91 -11.37
N ILE A 13 5.35 -3.05 -11.93
CA ILE A 13 6.08 -1.95 -12.58
C ILE A 13 5.25 -1.35 -13.73
N LYS A 14 4.67 -2.19 -14.59
CA LYS A 14 3.84 -1.75 -15.72
C LYS A 14 2.64 -0.90 -15.27
N ASN A 15 2.02 -1.25 -14.14
CA ASN A 15 0.85 -0.55 -13.60
C ASN A 15 1.22 0.62 -12.66
N SER A 16 2.51 0.95 -12.53
CA SER A 16 3.00 1.97 -11.61
C SER A 16 3.90 3.00 -12.33
N PRO A 17 3.37 3.77 -13.31
CA PRO A 17 4.17 4.68 -14.12
C PRO A 17 4.76 5.87 -13.35
N THR A 18 4.18 6.21 -12.20
CA THR A 18 4.68 7.28 -11.31
C THR A 18 4.64 6.83 -9.86
N CYS A 19 5.35 7.54 -8.97
CA CYS A 19 5.31 7.28 -7.53
C CYS A 19 3.88 7.33 -6.97
N TYR A 20 3.00 8.19 -7.48
CA TYR A 20 1.60 8.23 -7.08
C TYR A 20 0.86 6.92 -7.35
N HIS A 21 1.11 6.29 -8.51
CA HIS A 21 0.53 4.99 -8.84
C HIS A 21 1.15 3.86 -8.01
N VAL A 22 2.46 3.93 -7.72
CA VAL A 22 3.12 2.99 -6.78
C VAL A 22 2.41 3.03 -5.43
N THR A 23 2.25 4.22 -4.85
CA THR A 23 1.63 4.42 -3.55
C THR A 23 0.17 3.97 -3.54
N GLU A 24 -0.63 4.27 -4.57
CA GLU A 24 -2.01 3.79 -4.66
C GLU A 24 -2.09 2.26 -4.81
N ASN A 25 -1.24 1.65 -5.64
CA ASN A 25 -1.22 0.19 -5.80
C ASN A 25 -0.82 -0.53 -4.50
N ILE A 26 0.15 0.00 -3.75
CA ILE A 26 0.53 -0.54 -2.44
C ILE A 26 -0.58 -0.35 -1.42
N ARG A 27 -1.22 0.83 -1.40
CA ARG A 27 -2.36 1.13 -0.54
C ARG A 27 -3.49 0.11 -0.74
N GLN A 28 -3.88 -0.17 -1.98
CA GLN A 28 -4.90 -1.19 -2.27
C GLN A 28 -4.51 -2.59 -1.77
N LYS A 29 -3.24 -2.98 -1.92
CA LYS A 29 -2.73 -4.26 -1.39
C LYS A 29 -2.78 -4.30 0.13
N LEU A 30 -2.38 -3.23 0.81
CA LEU A 30 -2.41 -3.14 2.27
C LEU A 30 -3.85 -3.22 2.80
N LEU A 31 -4.77 -2.46 2.21
CA LEU A 31 -6.20 -2.52 2.55
C LEU A 31 -6.77 -3.93 2.36
N ALA A 32 -6.48 -4.58 1.23
CA ALA A 32 -6.91 -5.96 0.97
C ALA A 32 -6.33 -6.99 1.96
N ASN A 33 -5.21 -6.68 2.64
CA ASN A 33 -4.58 -7.54 3.65
C ASN A 33 -4.91 -7.14 5.10
N GLY A 34 -5.94 -6.30 5.27
CA GLY A 34 -6.48 -5.92 6.57
C GLY A 34 -5.67 -4.84 7.29
N TYR A 35 -4.90 -4.03 6.56
CA TYR A 35 -4.33 -2.81 7.12
C TYR A 35 -5.34 -1.66 7.08
N THR A 36 -5.31 -0.82 8.10
CA THR A 36 -6.09 0.42 8.18
C THR A 36 -5.22 1.61 7.77
N GLU A 37 -5.72 2.42 6.82
CA GLU A 37 -5.11 3.71 6.50
C GLU A 37 -5.42 4.72 7.59
N LEU A 38 -4.39 5.35 8.16
CA LEU A 38 -4.52 6.42 9.15
C LEU A 38 -4.25 7.78 8.50
N SER A 39 -5.02 8.78 8.95
CA SER A 39 -4.80 10.18 8.56
C SER A 39 -3.73 10.81 9.44
N GLU A 40 -2.72 11.45 8.84
CA GLU A 40 -1.71 12.22 9.59
C GLU A 40 -2.28 13.47 10.29
N ARG A 41 -3.54 13.84 10.00
CA ARG A 41 -4.22 15.01 10.56
C ARG A 41 -5.06 14.71 11.79
N GLU A 42 -5.19 13.44 12.15
CA GLU A 42 -6.07 12.96 13.22
C GLU A 42 -5.25 12.31 14.32
N ARG A 43 -5.80 12.27 15.54
CA ARG A 43 -5.22 11.46 16.61
C ARG A 43 -5.43 9.99 16.27
N TRP A 44 -4.36 9.20 16.35
CA TRP A 44 -4.44 7.77 16.08
C TRP A 44 -4.92 6.98 17.29
N GLU A 45 -5.80 6.03 17.05
CA GLU A 45 -6.17 4.97 18.00
C GLU A 45 -5.59 3.65 17.49
N VAL A 46 -4.46 3.24 18.06
CA VAL A 46 -3.74 2.03 17.66
C VAL A 46 -3.70 1.01 18.79
N ALA A 47 -3.81 -0.26 18.42
CA ALA A 47 -3.74 -1.38 19.35
C ALA A 47 -2.55 -2.29 19.03
N PRO A 48 -1.96 -2.96 20.04
CA PRO A 48 -0.96 -4.00 19.82
C PRO A 48 -1.46 -5.06 18.84
N GLY A 49 -0.64 -5.41 17.84
CA GLY A 49 -0.99 -6.35 16.79
C GLY A 49 -1.89 -5.79 15.68
N GLY A 50 -2.33 -4.53 15.78
CA GLY A 50 -3.03 -3.85 14.70
C GLY A 50 -2.12 -3.57 13.49
N LYS A 51 -2.73 -3.52 12.31
CA LYS A 51 -2.04 -3.28 11.04
C LYS A 51 -2.43 -1.90 10.52
N TYR A 52 -1.47 -1.00 10.42
CA TYR A 52 -1.73 0.39 10.05
C TYR A 52 -0.70 0.88 9.03
N PHE A 53 -1.11 1.83 8.20
CA PHE A 53 -0.19 2.59 7.36
C PHE A 53 -0.68 4.03 7.23
N VAL A 54 0.21 4.92 6.85
CA VAL A 54 -0.10 6.31 6.50
C VAL A 54 0.35 6.57 5.08
N ARG A 55 -0.18 7.62 4.47
CA ARG A 55 0.35 8.16 3.23
C ARG A 55 0.58 9.65 3.35
N ARG A 56 1.61 10.14 2.69
CA ARG A 56 1.92 11.57 2.64
C ARG A 56 2.06 12.03 1.20
N ASN A 57 1.34 13.10 0.88
CA ASN A 57 1.35 13.73 -0.44
C ASN A 57 0.99 12.79 -1.62
N GLY A 58 0.44 11.60 -1.34
CA GLY A 58 0.12 10.59 -2.35
C GLY A 58 1.32 9.89 -2.99
N SER A 59 2.56 10.22 -2.61
CA SER A 59 3.80 9.66 -3.19
C SER A 59 4.66 8.90 -2.17
N SER A 60 4.18 8.78 -0.93
CA SER A 60 4.81 8.08 0.19
C SER A 60 3.74 7.43 1.04
#